data_AF-A0A011NLC2-F1
#
_entry.id   AF-A0A011NLC2-F1
#
_cell.length_a   1.000
_cell.length_b   1.000
_cell.length_c   1.000
_cell.angle_alpha   90.00
_cell.angle_beta   90.00
_cell.angle_gamma   90.00
#
_symmetry.space_group_name_H-M   'P 1'
#
loop_
_entity.id
_entity.type
_entity.pdbx_description
1 polymer ?
#
loop_
_entity_poly.entity_id
_entity_poly.type
_entity_poly.pdbx_seq_one_letter_code
_entity_poly.pdbx_strand_id
1 'polypeptide(L)'
;MSRFSINTRRRPFLATGAAAMLAVVQWATAAPSLDDVVAGVHIDPAQISVSGISSGGFMAHQFHVAHSEHIMGVGVVAGGPYYCSAGSILDAVTKCSQFIMLECRQFGLDAKLCGKTDRAPKTTQDARRVAAASFAEAKTQEAAGRISKLGGLRGDQVYLISAEYDAIVPHGVMDAVFHFYADADKAAIEAGHIDYNRSFPARHTMVRDAFNKPEGDVVGNCALPPAPPPPTERNAFIDDCEAVARQRQARDQCICPPAAAAGAAAAGAAAVCPPAGKQAVCKDLQDVDLAGAILRRIYGVEALKGGRMAVAESEVKAFDQRSVFSKFSDIPYTELQNASMAREGYVFIPKSCTDGRKCRLHVAFHGCLQGGLTDRRSGQSGNLFAKFAGYNEWAQANDIVVVYPQVQVRNGTLASPPVNPQGCWDWWGQYYTHAGYHTQAGKQIRAVAQMINTLAGGRELLPVPAR
;
A
#
# COMPACT_ATOMS: atom_id res chain seq x y z
N MET A 1 7.55 -38.97 94.51
CA MET A 1 9.00 -39.16 94.29
C MET A 1 9.32 -38.53 92.94
N SER A 2 9.98 -37.37 92.87
CA SER A 2 11.39 -37.19 92.43
C SER A 2 11.65 -37.88 91.07
N ARG A 3 12.10 -37.28 89.96
CA ARG A 3 12.98 -36.12 89.68
C ARG A 3 12.83 -35.67 88.21
N PHE A 4 13.15 -34.39 87.97
CA PHE A 4 13.87 -33.79 86.83
C PHE A 4 13.93 -34.54 85.47
N SER A 5 13.67 -33.85 84.36
CA SER A 5 14.75 -33.11 83.66
C SER A 5 14.23 -32.25 82.50
N ILE A 6 15.10 -31.33 82.11
CA ILE A 6 14.93 -30.09 81.36
C ILE A 6 15.12 -30.33 79.85
N ASN A 7 14.17 -29.82 79.07
CA ASN A 7 14.34 -28.96 77.90
C ASN A 7 15.40 -29.33 76.83
N THR A 8 14.93 -29.61 75.60
CA THR A 8 15.60 -29.07 74.40
C THR A 8 14.60 -28.76 73.29
N ARG A 9 14.49 -27.45 73.04
CA ARG A 9 14.48 -26.77 71.74
C ARG A 9 13.22 -26.85 70.85
N ARG A 10 12.50 -25.70 70.90
CA ARG A 10 12.09 -24.82 69.78
C ARG A 10 11.09 -25.36 68.73
N ARG A 11 9.81 -25.02 68.99
CA ARG A 11 8.76 -24.53 68.07
C ARG A 11 9.32 -23.57 66.98
N PRO A 12 8.65 -23.22 65.85
CA PRO A 12 7.19 -23.03 65.77
C PRO A 12 6.43 -23.18 64.41
N PHE A 13 5.10 -23.20 64.56
CA PHE A 13 4.04 -22.53 63.77
C PHE A 13 4.04 -22.60 62.22
N LEU A 14 3.11 -23.43 61.72
CA LEU A 14 2.39 -23.21 60.47
C LEU A 14 1.55 -21.92 60.60
N ALA A 15 1.93 -20.86 59.89
CA ALA A 15 1.08 -19.72 59.61
C ALA A 15 0.66 -19.79 58.14
N THR A 16 -0.63 -20.05 57.90
CA THR A 16 -1.27 -20.00 56.59
C THR A 16 -1.30 -18.56 56.09
N GLY A 17 -0.43 -18.22 55.13
CA GLY A 17 -0.49 -16.97 54.38
C GLY A 17 -1.45 -17.11 53.19
N ALA A 18 -2.59 -16.43 53.24
CA ALA A 18 -3.43 -16.22 52.07
C ALA A 18 -2.79 -15.13 51.19
N ALA A 19 -2.13 -15.52 50.11
CA ALA A 19 -1.65 -14.60 49.10
C ALA A 19 -2.80 -14.28 48.13
N ALA A 20 -3.35 -13.07 48.22
CA ALA A 20 -4.26 -12.53 47.22
C ALA A 20 -3.46 -12.24 45.92
N MET A 21 -3.63 -13.06 44.89
CA MET A 21 -3.15 -12.74 43.56
C MET A 21 -4.04 -11.65 42.96
N LEU A 22 -3.53 -10.41 42.85
CA LEU A 22 -4.13 -9.41 41.97
C LEU A 22 -3.91 -9.86 40.52
N ALA A 23 -4.96 -10.42 39.90
CA ALA A 23 -5.02 -10.55 38.46
C ALA A 23 -5.17 -9.14 37.86
N VAL A 24 -4.09 -8.61 37.28
CA VAL A 24 -4.15 -7.42 36.43
C VAL A 24 -4.91 -7.82 35.17
N VAL A 25 -6.21 -7.49 35.13
CA VAL A 25 -6.99 -7.54 33.89
C VAL A 25 -6.43 -6.44 33.00
N GLN A 26 -5.57 -6.81 32.05
CA GLN A 26 -5.20 -5.92 30.95
C GLN A 26 -6.44 -5.76 30.06
N TRP A 27 -7.23 -4.72 30.31
CA TRP A 27 -8.25 -4.29 29.37
C TRP A 27 -7.53 -3.88 28.09
N ALA A 28 -7.88 -4.47 26.95
CA ALA A 28 -7.42 -3.99 25.66
C ALA A 28 -7.91 -2.55 25.51
N THR A 29 -7.02 -1.58 25.72
CA THR A 29 -7.32 -0.16 25.55
C THR A 29 -7.64 0.08 24.09
N ALA A 30 -8.78 0.67 23.80
CA ALA A 30 -9.12 1.08 22.43
C ALA A 30 -8.02 1.98 21.86
N ALA A 31 -7.75 1.87 20.57
CA ALA A 31 -6.80 2.75 19.91
C ALA A 31 -7.17 4.23 20.15
N PRO A 32 -6.19 5.11 20.40
CA PRO A 32 -6.41 6.55 20.58
C PRO A 32 -6.96 7.21 19.32
N SER A 33 -7.47 8.44 19.43
CA SER A 33 -7.90 9.21 18.25
C SER A 33 -6.69 9.57 17.38
N LEU A 34 -6.91 9.83 16.08
CA LEU A 34 -5.82 10.29 15.21
C LEU A 34 -5.21 11.60 15.73
N ASP A 35 -6.04 12.54 16.21
CA ASP A 35 -5.60 13.80 16.79
C ASP A 35 -4.59 13.58 17.94
N ASP A 36 -4.86 12.61 18.83
CA ASP A 36 -3.97 12.30 19.96
C ASP A 36 -2.64 11.68 19.49
N VAL A 37 -2.68 10.81 18.48
CA VAL A 37 -1.48 10.11 17.99
C VAL A 37 -0.52 11.06 17.27
N VAL A 38 -1.07 12.07 16.59
CA VAL A 38 -0.30 13.01 15.74
C VAL A 38 -0.07 14.36 16.43
N ALA A 39 -0.34 14.45 17.74
CA ALA A 39 -0.06 15.65 18.52
C ALA A 39 1.41 16.08 18.36
N GLY A 40 1.63 17.33 17.94
CA GLY A 40 2.97 17.89 17.69
C GLY A 40 3.58 17.58 16.32
N VAL A 41 2.88 16.82 15.47
CA VAL A 41 3.27 16.62 14.07
C VAL A 41 2.85 17.82 13.24
N HIS A 42 3.74 18.31 12.38
CA HIS A 42 3.44 19.36 11.42
C HIS A 42 3.77 18.90 10.00
N ILE A 43 2.74 18.66 9.19
CA ILE A 43 2.94 18.30 7.78
C ILE A 43 3.11 19.55 6.91
N ASP A 44 4.06 19.50 5.99
CA ASP A 44 4.17 20.46 4.90
C ASP A 44 3.09 20.17 3.84
N PRO A 45 2.10 21.07 3.63
CA PRO A 45 1.02 20.84 2.68
C PRO A 45 1.48 20.72 1.22
N ALA A 46 2.71 21.14 0.91
CA ALA A 46 3.31 20.98 -0.43
C ALA A 46 4.08 19.65 -0.60
N GLN A 47 4.12 18.79 0.42
CA GLN A 47 4.91 17.55 0.43
C GLN A 47 4.08 16.32 0.80
N ILE A 48 2.89 16.22 0.21
CA ILE A 48 1.95 15.11 0.42
C ILE A 48 1.94 14.23 -0.82
N SER A 49 2.16 12.95 -0.63
CA SER A 49 2.12 11.96 -1.71
C SER A 49 1.40 10.70 -1.29
N VAL A 50 1.02 9.87 -2.27
CA VAL A 50 0.32 8.62 -1.99
C VAL A 50 0.90 7.46 -2.79
N SER A 51 0.75 6.24 -2.31
CA SER A 51 1.00 5.05 -3.12
C SER A 51 0.19 3.86 -2.66
N GLY A 52 0.10 2.82 -3.47
CA GLY A 52 -0.54 1.59 -3.03
C GLY A 52 -0.40 0.43 -3.99
N ILE A 53 -0.78 -0.74 -3.49
CA ILE A 53 -0.75 -1.99 -4.23
C ILE A 53 -2.16 -2.55 -4.49
N SER A 54 -2.38 -3.18 -5.65
CA SER A 54 -3.65 -3.88 -5.94
C SER A 54 -4.84 -2.91 -5.88
N SER A 55 -5.92 -3.25 -5.16
CA SER A 55 -6.99 -2.30 -4.86
C SER A 55 -6.50 -0.99 -4.22
N GLY A 56 -5.43 -1.04 -3.43
CA GLY A 56 -4.77 0.15 -2.89
C GLY A 56 -4.06 0.97 -3.97
N GLY A 57 -3.57 0.34 -5.04
CA GLY A 57 -3.05 1.02 -6.22
C GLY A 57 -4.14 1.72 -7.03
N PHE A 58 -5.32 1.09 -7.18
CA PHE A 58 -6.50 1.76 -7.72
C PHE A 58 -6.90 2.95 -6.85
N MET A 59 -6.94 2.79 -5.52
CA MET A 59 -7.25 3.89 -4.60
C MET A 59 -6.20 5.00 -4.65
N ALA A 60 -4.90 4.68 -4.71
CA ALA A 60 -3.83 5.67 -4.84
C ALA A 60 -4.01 6.53 -6.10
N HIS A 61 -4.32 5.89 -7.23
CA HIS A 61 -4.60 6.60 -8.48
C HIS A 61 -5.88 7.45 -8.39
N GLN A 62 -6.97 6.89 -7.84
CA GLN A 62 -8.22 7.62 -7.60
C GLN A 62 -8.03 8.83 -6.71
N PHE A 63 -7.33 8.67 -5.59
CA PHE A 63 -7.07 9.71 -4.62
C PHE A 63 -6.20 10.82 -5.21
N HIS A 64 -5.15 10.44 -5.96
CA HIS A 64 -4.30 11.39 -6.66
C HIS A 64 -5.11 12.23 -7.67
N VAL A 65 -5.98 11.61 -8.48
CA VAL A 65 -6.83 12.34 -9.43
C VAL A 65 -7.88 13.20 -8.71
N ALA A 66 -8.49 12.69 -7.63
CA ALA A 66 -9.51 13.41 -6.87
C ALA A 66 -8.97 14.67 -6.18
N HIS A 67 -7.71 14.65 -5.76
CA HIS A 67 -7.07 15.69 -4.95
C HIS A 67 -5.74 16.19 -5.56
N SER A 68 -5.62 16.19 -6.90
CA SER A 68 -4.38 16.50 -7.63
C SER A 68 -3.76 17.86 -7.32
N GLU A 69 -4.53 18.83 -6.82
CA GLU A 69 -4.00 20.14 -6.42
C GLU A 69 -3.14 20.11 -5.15
N HIS A 70 -3.18 19.02 -4.40
CA HIS A 70 -2.53 18.90 -3.08
C HIS A 70 -1.65 17.66 -2.94
N ILE A 71 -1.68 16.76 -3.93
CA ILE A 71 -0.92 15.50 -3.92
C ILE A 71 0.15 15.61 -5.00
N MET A 72 1.41 15.74 -4.58
CA MET A 72 2.54 16.03 -5.48
C MET A 72 3.03 14.82 -6.29
N GLY A 73 2.46 13.64 -6.04
CA GLY A 73 2.90 12.42 -6.71
C GLY A 73 2.25 11.15 -6.19
N VAL A 74 2.36 10.11 -7.03
CA VAL A 74 1.73 8.80 -6.82
C VAL A 74 2.63 7.62 -7.14
N GLY A 75 2.57 6.57 -6.33
CA GLY A 75 3.07 5.23 -6.66
C GLY A 75 1.92 4.24 -6.91
N VAL A 76 1.88 3.59 -8.07
CA VAL A 76 0.83 2.60 -8.39
C VAL A 76 1.48 1.25 -8.66
N VAL A 77 1.29 0.31 -7.72
CA VAL A 77 1.80 -1.06 -7.81
C VAL A 77 0.66 -1.99 -8.18
N ALA A 78 0.66 -2.56 -9.39
CA ALA A 78 -0.40 -3.47 -9.84
C ALA A 78 -1.82 -2.93 -9.54
N GLY A 79 -2.05 -1.65 -9.82
CA GLY A 79 -3.36 -0.98 -9.68
C GLY A 79 -4.12 -0.96 -11.00
N GLY A 80 -4.79 0.16 -11.31
CA GLY A 80 -5.42 0.30 -12.61
C GLY A 80 -6.10 1.65 -12.83
N PRO A 81 -6.74 1.83 -14.00
CA PRO A 81 -7.22 3.13 -14.46
C PRO A 81 -8.26 3.76 -13.54
N TYR A 82 -8.28 5.09 -13.49
CA TYR A 82 -9.30 5.87 -12.81
C TYR A 82 -10.68 5.47 -13.35
N TYR A 83 -11.61 5.13 -12.45
CA TYR A 83 -12.96 4.65 -12.79
C TYR A 83 -13.01 3.38 -13.66
N CYS A 84 -11.99 2.51 -13.61
CA CYS A 84 -11.87 1.35 -14.51
C CYS A 84 -13.12 0.45 -14.52
N SER A 85 -13.69 0.18 -13.36
CA SER A 85 -14.84 -0.71 -13.17
C SER A 85 -16.18 -0.10 -13.61
N ALA A 86 -16.23 1.21 -13.86
CA ALA A 86 -17.44 1.95 -14.17
C ALA A 86 -18.63 1.65 -13.23
N GLY A 87 -18.36 1.40 -11.94
CA GLY A 87 -19.40 1.10 -10.96
C GLY A 87 -19.90 -0.35 -11.00
N SER A 88 -19.22 -1.27 -11.70
CA SER A 88 -19.64 -2.65 -11.88
C SER A 88 -18.62 -3.63 -11.31
N ILE A 89 -19.08 -4.48 -10.37
CA ILE A 89 -18.27 -5.58 -9.84
C ILE A 89 -17.82 -6.53 -10.96
N LEU A 90 -18.66 -6.75 -11.99
CA LEU A 90 -18.31 -7.61 -13.11
C LEU A 90 -17.16 -7.02 -13.92
N ASP A 91 -17.17 -5.72 -14.18
CA ASP A 91 -16.09 -5.05 -14.91
C ASP A 91 -14.82 -5.00 -14.07
N ALA A 92 -14.94 -4.80 -12.76
CA ALA A 92 -13.81 -4.88 -11.84
C ALA A 92 -13.07 -6.23 -11.99
N VAL A 93 -13.78 -7.34 -11.91
CA VAL A 93 -13.18 -8.69 -11.92
C VAL A 93 -12.88 -9.27 -13.31
N THR A 94 -13.27 -8.58 -14.39
CA THR A 94 -13.06 -9.06 -15.79
C THR A 94 -12.25 -8.11 -16.67
N LYS A 95 -12.44 -6.79 -16.55
CA LYS A 95 -11.74 -5.77 -17.35
C LYS A 95 -10.53 -5.19 -16.64
N CYS A 96 -10.63 -5.06 -15.33
CA CYS A 96 -9.64 -4.35 -14.52
C CYS A 96 -8.72 -5.29 -13.73
N SER A 97 -9.13 -6.54 -13.56
CA SER A 97 -8.38 -7.57 -12.85
C SER A 97 -8.84 -8.95 -13.31
N GLN A 98 -8.20 -10.00 -12.79
CA GLN A 98 -8.54 -11.39 -13.00
C GLN A 98 -9.02 -12.07 -11.70
N PHE A 99 -9.55 -11.33 -10.71
CA PHE A 99 -10.00 -11.89 -9.43
C PHE A 99 -11.02 -13.04 -9.58
N ILE A 100 -11.93 -12.97 -10.56
CA ILE A 100 -12.90 -14.06 -10.84
C ILE A 100 -12.20 -15.37 -11.21
N MET A 101 -11.00 -15.34 -11.78
CA MET A 101 -10.25 -16.55 -12.16
C MET A 101 -9.73 -17.33 -10.95
N LEU A 102 -9.45 -16.65 -9.83
CA LEU A 102 -9.00 -17.26 -8.58
C LEU A 102 -10.15 -17.99 -7.88
N GLU A 103 -11.33 -17.35 -7.80
CA GLU A 103 -12.51 -17.93 -7.15
C GLU A 103 -13.23 -18.96 -8.04
N CYS A 104 -13.33 -18.76 -9.36
CA CYS A 104 -13.96 -19.75 -10.26
C CYS A 104 -13.23 -21.10 -10.27
N ARG A 105 -11.90 -21.11 -10.18
CA ARG A 105 -11.13 -22.36 -10.06
C ARG A 105 -11.37 -23.05 -8.72
N GLN A 106 -11.59 -22.27 -7.66
CA GLN A 106 -11.94 -22.77 -6.33
C GLN A 106 -13.35 -23.38 -6.29
N PHE A 107 -14.28 -22.90 -7.13
CA PHE A 107 -15.61 -23.48 -7.32
C PHE A 107 -15.68 -24.65 -8.34
N GLY A 108 -14.53 -25.12 -8.85
CA GLY A 108 -14.47 -26.29 -9.74
C GLY A 108 -15.08 -26.10 -11.13
N LEU A 109 -15.27 -24.84 -11.57
CA LEU A 109 -15.75 -24.53 -12.91
C LEU A 109 -14.64 -24.68 -13.96
N ASP A 110 -15.00 -25.05 -15.18
CA ASP A 110 -14.04 -25.31 -16.28
C ASP A 110 -13.17 -24.06 -16.56
N ALA A 111 -11.84 -24.22 -16.47
CA ALA A 111 -10.87 -23.16 -16.71
C ALA A 111 -10.97 -22.50 -18.10
N LYS A 112 -11.49 -23.19 -19.12
CA LYS A 112 -11.81 -22.62 -20.46
C LYS A 112 -13.05 -21.73 -20.42
N LEU A 113 -14.05 -22.04 -19.59
CA LEU A 113 -15.23 -21.21 -19.40
C LEU A 113 -14.84 -19.91 -18.68
N CYS A 114 -13.97 -20.02 -17.67
CA CYS A 114 -13.44 -18.90 -16.91
C CYS A 114 -12.47 -18.03 -17.74
N GLY A 115 -11.59 -18.63 -18.55
CA GLY A 115 -10.65 -17.88 -19.40
C GLY A 115 -11.31 -16.99 -20.45
N LYS A 116 -12.58 -17.23 -20.81
CA LYS A 116 -13.36 -16.40 -21.74
C LYS A 116 -13.86 -15.08 -21.12
N THR A 117 -13.67 -14.88 -19.81
CA THR A 117 -14.11 -13.66 -19.12
C THR A 117 -12.99 -12.64 -18.95
N ASP A 118 -11.75 -12.94 -19.33
CA ASP A 118 -10.67 -11.96 -19.31
C ASP A 118 -10.85 -10.94 -20.44
N ARG A 119 -11.22 -9.72 -20.06
CA ARG A 119 -11.46 -8.57 -20.93
C ARG A 119 -10.46 -7.44 -20.67
N ALA A 120 -9.38 -7.72 -19.94
CA ALA A 120 -8.33 -6.75 -19.72
C ALA A 120 -7.65 -6.40 -21.06
N PRO A 121 -7.14 -5.17 -21.22
CA PRO A 121 -6.47 -4.76 -22.44
C PRO A 121 -5.33 -5.72 -22.80
N LYS A 122 -5.25 -6.13 -24.07
CA LYS A 122 -4.22 -7.07 -24.56
C LYS A 122 -3.20 -6.42 -25.48
N THR A 123 -3.56 -5.27 -26.03
CA THR A 123 -2.71 -4.51 -26.96
C THR A 123 -2.51 -3.09 -26.45
N THR A 124 -1.46 -2.42 -26.93
CA THR A 124 -1.23 -1.00 -26.65
C THR A 124 -2.41 -0.12 -27.11
N GLN A 125 -3.06 -0.47 -28.22
CA GLN A 125 -4.24 0.25 -28.69
C GLN A 125 -5.42 0.13 -27.72
N ASP A 126 -5.63 -1.06 -27.14
CA ASP A 126 -6.67 -1.26 -26.13
C ASP A 126 -6.34 -0.50 -24.85
N ALA A 127 -5.08 -0.53 -24.41
CA ALA A 127 -4.64 0.22 -23.23
C ALA A 127 -4.86 1.72 -23.41
N ARG A 128 -4.50 2.29 -24.58
CA ARG A 128 -4.78 3.70 -24.92
C ARG A 128 -6.26 4.03 -24.96
N ARG A 129 -7.10 3.11 -25.45
CA ARG A 129 -8.56 3.28 -25.48
C ARG A 129 -9.14 3.34 -24.06
N VAL A 130 -8.70 2.45 -23.18
CA VAL A 130 -9.09 2.46 -21.76
C VAL A 130 -8.59 3.72 -21.07
N ALA A 131 -7.35 4.14 -21.31
CA ALA A 131 -6.80 5.39 -20.80
C ALA A 131 -7.62 6.61 -21.25
N ALA A 132 -8.04 6.65 -22.53
CA ALA A 132 -8.87 7.72 -23.05
C ALA A 132 -10.25 7.79 -22.37
N ALA A 133 -10.91 6.63 -22.16
CA ALA A 133 -12.18 6.57 -21.44
C ALA A 133 -12.02 6.99 -19.97
N SER A 134 -10.95 6.52 -19.31
CA SER A 134 -10.59 6.87 -17.94
C SER A 134 -10.34 8.37 -17.76
N PHE A 135 -9.58 8.99 -18.67
CA PHE A 135 -9.32 10.44 -18.64
C PHE A 135 -10.55 11.27 -19.03
N ALA A 136 -11.41 10.76 -19.93
CA ALA A 136 -12.68 11.41 -20.25
C ALA A 136 -13.59 11.50 -19.02
N GLU A 137 -13.69 10.42 -18.24
CA GLU A 137 -14.42 10.44 -16.96
C GLU A 137 -13.82 11.44 -15.97
N ALA A 138 -12.49 11.48 -15.83
CA ALA A 138 -11.83 12.47 -14.97
C ALA A 138 -12.22 13.90 -15.39
N LYS A 139 -12.17 14.23 -16.69
CA LYS A 139 -12.62 15.53 -17.20
C LYS A 139 -14.09 15.82 -16.90
N THR A 140 -14.96 14.81 -16.99
CA THR A 140 -16.37 14.95 -16.62
C THR A 140 -16.52 15.31 -15.14
N GLN A 141 -15.77 14.68 -14.24
CA GLN A 141 -15.83 14.98 -12.80
C GLN A 141 -15.16 16.31 -12.44
N GLU A 142 -14.09 16.71 -13.14
CA GLU A 142 -13.45 18.03 -13.01
C GLU A 142 -14.42 19.14 -13.41
N ALA A 143 -15.11 18.99 -14.55
CA ALA A 143 -16.11 19.93 -15.02
C ALA A 143 -17.30 20.04 -14.06
N ALA A 144 -17.64 18.94 -13.37
CA ALA A 144 -18.66 18.91 -12.34
C ALA A 144 -18.20 19.41 -10.96
N GLY A 145 -16.92 19.80 -10.81
CA GLY A 145 -16.34 20.24 -9.54
C GLY A 145 -16.29 19.16 -8.46
N ARG A 146 -16.26 17.88 -8.86
CA ARG A 146 -16.21 16.73 -7.92
C ARG A 146 -14.80 16.19 -7.69
N ILE A 147 -13.82 16.67 -8.45
CA ILE A 147 -12.39 16.42 -8.29
C ILE A 147 -11.61 17.72 -8.53
N SER A 148 -10.35 17.74 -8.09
CA SER A 148 -9.39 18.82 -8.37
C SER A 148 -9.14 19.03 -9.86
N LYS A 149 -8.52 20.18 -10.18
CA LYS A 149 -8.12 20.48 -11.55
C LYS A 149 -7.05 19.50 -12.04
N LEU A 150 -7.29 18.91 -13.21
CA LEU A 150 -6.42 17.93 -13.85
C LEU A 150 -5.16 18.57 -14.43
N GLY A 151 -5.20 19.87 -14.75
CA GLY A 151 -4.03 20.62 -15.23
C GLY A 151 -2.85 20.62 -14.25
N GLY A 152 -3.13 20.44 -12.95
CA GLY A 152 -2.10 20.30 -11.90
C GLY A 152 -1.26 19.04 -12.04
N LEU A 153 -1.82 17.97 -12.63
CA LEU A 153 -1.17 16.67 -12.73
C LEU A 153 0.16 16.74 -13.48
N ARG A 154 0.30 17.63 -14.47
CA ARG A 154 1.46 17.70 -15.38
C ARG A 154 2.81 17.74 -14.64
N GLY A 155 2.87 18.43 -13.51
CA GLY A 155 4.10 18.60 -12.72
C GLY A 155 4.36 17.48 -11.71
N ASP A 156 3.39 16.59 -11.46
CA ASP A 156 3.47 15.59 -10.41
C ASP A 156 4.43 14.44 -10.76
N GLN A 157 4.94 13.77 -9.73
CA GLN A 157 5.83 12.62 -9.88
C GLN A 157 5.05 11.30 -9.85
N VAL A 158 5.31 10.42 -10.82
CA VAL A 158 4.57 9.17 -10.99
C VAL A 158 5.53 7.98 -11.02
N TYR A 159 5.30 7.00 -10.14
CA TYR A 159 5.95 5.69 -10.21
C TYR A 159 4.91 4.61 -10.50
N LEU A 160 5.13 3.80 -11.53
CA LEU A 160 4.25 2.68 -11.88
C LEU A 160 5.06 1.38 -11.88
N ILE A 161 4.45 0.29 -11.42
CA ILE A 161 5.00 -1.05 -11.63
C ILE A 161 3.91 -2.07 -11.95
N SER A 162 4.22 -2.92 -12.91
CA SER A 162 3.45 -4.12 -13.25
C SER A 162 4.45 -5.26 -13.40
N ALA A 163 4.48 -6.17 -12.43
CA ALA A 163 5.48 -7.23 -12.39
C ALA A 163 5.25 -8.29 -13.47
N GLU A 164 6.34 -8.90 -13.98
CA GLU A 164 6.34 -9.80 -15.14
C GLU A 164 5.40 -11.02 -14.98
N TYR A 165 5.20 -11.49 -13.75
CA TYR A 165 4.39 -12.68 -13.44
C TYR A 165 3.14 -12.36 -12.62
N ASP A 166 2.68 -11.11 -12.63
CA ASP A 166 1.40 -10.74 -12.04
C ASP A 166 0.24 -11.34 -12.86
N ALA A 167 -0.48 -12.27 -12.24
CA ALA A 167 -1.64 -12.95 -12.81
C ALA A 167 -2.97 -12.47 -12.21
N ILE A 168 -2.96 -11.40 -11.42
CA ILE A 168 -4.16 -10.81 -10.81
C ILE A 168 -4.49 -9.49 -11.51
N VAL A 169 -3.49 -8.66 -11.76
CA VAL A 169 -3.64 -7.38 -12.46
C VAL A 169 -2.79 -7.41 -13.72
N PRO A 170 -3.40 -7.66 -14.89
CA PRO A 170 -2.66 -7.78 -16.15
C PRO A 170 -1.94 -6.50 -16.56
N HIS A 171 -0.79 -6.64 -17.24
CA HIS A 171 -0.01 -5.52 -17.77
C HIS A 171 -0.85 -4.49 -18.54
N GLY A 172 -1.79 -4.92 -19.39
CA GLY A 172 -2.60 -3.99 -20.17
C GLY A 172 -3.48 -3.05 -19.33
N VAL A 173 -3.82 -3.43 -18.10
CA VAL A 173 -4.52 -2.57 -17.13
C VAL A 173 -3.59 -1.46 -16.64
N MET A 174 -2.37 -1.82 -16.24
CA MET A 174 -1.35 -0.84 -15.82
C MET A 174 -0.81 0.00 -16.99
N ASP A 175 -0.76 -0.55 -18.21
CA ASP A 175 -0.41 0.19 -19.42
C ASP A 175 -1.44 1.31 -19.68
N ALA A 176 -2.71 1.11 -19.35
CA ALA A 176 -3.73 2.16 -19.43
C ALA A 176 -3.51 3.25 -18.38
N VAL A 177 -3.00 2.93 -17.18
CA VAL A 177 -2.57 3.93 -16.17
C VAL A 177 -1.38 4.73 -16.70
N PHE A 178 -0.40 4.05 -17.29
CA PHE A 178 0.74 4.72 -17.93
C PHE A 178 0.26 5.69 -19.01
N HIS A 179 -0.62 5.27 -19.91
CA HIS A 179 -1.15 6.14 -20.96
C HIS A 179 -2.01 7.29 -20.41
N PHE A 180 -2.75 7.10 -19.32
CA PHE A 180 -3.48 8.19 -18.64
C PHE A 180 -2.52 9.32 -18.23
N TYR A 181 -1.37 8.95 -17.66
CA TYR A 181 -0.38 9.92 -17.19
C TYR A 181 0.51 10.48 -18.31
N ALA A 182 1.03 9.62 -19.19
CA ALA A 182 2.10 9.96 -20.12
C ALA A 182 1.63 10.58 -21.44
N ASP A 183 0.42 10.25 -21.93
CA ASP A 183 -0.02 10.72 -23.25
C ASP A 183 -0.29 12.23 -23.25
N ALA A 184 0.13 12.90 -24.32
CA ALA A 184 0.10 14.37 -24.45
C ALA A 184 -1.32 14.97 -24.46
N ASP A 185 -2.35 14.19 -24.79
CA ASP A 185 -3.76 14.59 -24.81
C ASP A 185 -4.50 14.30 -23.49
N LYS A 186 -3.78 13.81 -22.47
CA LYS A 186 -4.31 13.42 -21.16
C LYS A 186 -3.64 14.23 -20.04
N ALA A 187 -3.07 13.59 -19.01
CA ALA A 187 -2.39 14.33 -17.95
C ALA A 187 -1.06 14.94 -18.43
N ALA A 188 -0.45 14.35 -19.45
CA ALA A 188 0.77 14.85 -20.10
C ALA A 188 1.90 15.15 -19.10
N ILE A 189 2.16 14.23 -18.17
CA ILE A 189 3.25 14.29 -17.18
C ILE A 189 4.56 14.67 -17.88
N GLU A 190 5.30 15.57 -17.27
CA GLU A 190 6.56 16.07 -17.82
C GLU A 190 7.58 14.94 -18.05
N ALA A 191 8.38 15.11 -19.11
CA ALA A 191 9.41 14.14 -19.44
C ALA A 191 10.37 13.99 -18.26
N GLY A 192 10.57 12.75 -17.81
CA GLY A 192 11.41 12.47 -16.66
C GLY A 192 10.69 12.60 -15.32
N HIS A 193 9.37 12.81 -15.26
CA HIS A 193 8.55 12.77 -14.03
C HIS A 193 7.75 11.46 -13.87
N ILE A 194 7.88 10.52 -14.82
CA ILE A 194 7.24 9.20 -14.76
C ILE A 194 8.26 8.07 -14.96
N ASP A 195 8.23 7.07 -14.08
CA ASP A 195 8.83 5.76 -14.30
C ASP A 195 7.75 4.68 -14.39
N TYR A 196 7.98 3.70 -15.27
CA TYR A 196 7.12 2.52 -15.34
C TYR A 196 7.96 1.25 -15.47
N ASN A 197 8.06 0.52 -14.37
CA ASN A 197 8.74 -0.77 -14.30
C ASN A 197 7.79 -1.88 -14.76
N ARG A 198 8.18 -2.60 -15.81
CA ARG A 198 7.34 -3.65 -16.43
C ARG A 198 7.98 -5.02 -16.41
N SER A 199 9.22 -5.11 -15.95
CA SER A 199 10.05 -6.29 -16.16
C SER A 199 10.56 -6.92 -14.87
N PHE A 200 10.24 -6.34 -13.71
CA PHE A 200 10.60 -6.94 -12.44
C PHE A 200 9.96 -8.34 -12.31
N PRO A 201 10.77 -9.40 -12.12
CA PRO A 201 10.28 -10.78 -12.08
C PRO A 201 9.67 -11.07 -10.71
N ALA A 202 8.41 -10.71 -10.53
CA ALA A 202 7.62 -11.03 -9.33
C ALA A 202 6.19 -11.37 -9.71
N ARG A 203 5.47 -12.01 -8.77
CA ARG A 203 4.02 -12.19 -8.84
C ARG A 203 3.32 -10.93 -8.31
N HIS A 204 2.01 -11.02 -8.11
CA HIS A 204 1.23 -9.97 -7.44
C HIS A 204 1.65 -9.85 -5.97
N THR A 205 2.56 -8.92 -5.65
CA THR A 205 3.14 -8.77 -4.31
C THR A 205 3.78 -7.39 -4.16
N MET A 206 3.90 -6.91 -2.92
CA MET A 206 4.75 -5.78 -2.59
C MET A 206 6.19 -6.28 -2.54
N VAL A 207 6.97 -5.92 -3.56
CA VAL A 207 8.36 -6.35 -3.72
C VAL A 207 9.24 -5.65 -2.69
N ARG A 208 10.06 -6.41 -1.98
CA ARG A 208 11.11 -5.88 -1.09
C ARG A 208 12.37 -6.74 -1.13
N ASP A 209 13.42 -6.28 -0.48
CA ASP A 209 14.59 -7.08 -0.13
C ASP A 209 14.55 -7.49 1.37
N ALA A 210 15.65 -8.08 1.84
CA ALA A 210 15.78 -8.57 3.21
C ALA A 210 16.05 -7.49 4.27
N PHE A 211 16.16 -6.20 3.91
CA PHE A 211 16.48 -5.15 4.88
C PHE A 211 15.35 -5.02 5.92
N ASN A 212 15.67 -5.08 7.21
CA ASN A 212 14.69 -5.03 8.32
C ASN A 212 13.55 -6.06 8.15
N LYS A 213 13.87 -7.24 7.60
CA LYS A 213 12.92 -8.35 7.47
C LYS A 213 12.67 -8.97 8.87
N PRO A 214 11.40 -9.17 9.28
CA PRO A 214 11.09 -9.80 10.55
C PRO A 214 11.45 -11.29 10.53
N GLU A 215 11.55 -11.89 11.70
CA GLU A 215 11.62 -13.35 11.82
C GLU A 215 10.30 -14.03 11.40
N GLY A 216 10.40 -15.27 10.94
CA GLY A 216 9.26 -16.07 10.50
C GLY A 216 8.83 -15.81 9.05
N ASP A 217 7.63 -16.28 8.71
CA ASP A 217 7.14 -16.36 7.32
C ASP A 217 6.17 -15.23 6.94
N VAL A 218 6.22 -14.09 7.64
CA VAL A 218 5.35 -12.94 7.33
C VAL A 218 5.69 -12.35 5.96
N VAL A 219 6.99 -12.13 5.74
CA VAL A 219 7.52 -11.71 4.44
C VAL A 219 7.85 -12.98 3.68
N GLY A 220 7.09 -13.24 2.63
CA GLY A 220 7.23 -14.45 1.83
C GLY A 220 8.52 -14.45 1.03
N ASN A 221 8.78 -15.59 0.41
CA ASN A 221 9.83 -15.70 -0.60
C ASN A 221 9.19 -15.46 -1.97
N CYS A 222 9.87 -14.70 -2.82
CA CYS A 222 9.40 -14.32 -4.16
C CYS A 222 9.37 -15.50 -5.14
N ALA A 223 8.42 -16.42 -4.96
CA ALA A 223 8.32 -17.64 -5.75
C ALA A 223 7.82 -17.36 -7.17
N LEU A 224 8.59 -17.76 -8.18
CA LEU A 224 8.26 -17.56 -9.59
C LEU A 224 7.70 -18.83 -10.26
N PRO A 225 6.90 -18.71 -11.34
CA PRO A 225 6.53 -19.85 -12.17
C PRO A 225 7.76 -20.66 -12.62
N PRO A 226 7.67 -22.00 -12.71
CA PRO A 226 6.46 -22.82 -12.62
C PRO A 226 6.03 -23.19 -11.18
N ALA A 227 6.74 -22.76 -10.14
CA ALA A 227 6.32 -23.05 -8.76
C ALA A 227 4.93 -22.46 -8.48
N PRO A 228 4.04 -23.17 -7.75
CA PRO A 228 2.72 -22.65 -7.43
C PRO A 228 2.81 -21.40 -6.53
N PRO A 229 1.83 -20.49 -6.59
CA PRO A 229 1.77 -19.36 -5.66
C PRO A 229 1.56 -19.87 -4.22
N PRO A 230 2.03 -19.13 -3.20
CA PRO A 230 1.77 -19.47 -1.81
C PRO A 230 0.25 -19.46 -1.54
N PRO A 231 -0.25 -20.34 -0.65
CA PRO A 231 -1.67 -20.34 -0.26
C PRO A 231 -2.08 -18.98 0.30
N THR A 232 -3.26 -18.49 -0.08
CA THR A 232 -3.79 -17.18 0.31
C THR A 232 -3.77 -16.96 1.83
N GLU A 233 -4.08 -17.99 2.62
CA GLU A 233 -4.09 -17.92 4.09
C GLU A 233 -2.73 -17.60 4.72
N ARG A 234 -1.64 -17.93 4.00
CA ARG A 234 -0.25 -17.68 4.42
C ARG A 234 0.41 -16.55 3.64
N ASN A 235 -0.20 -16.09 2.56
CA ASN A 235 0.38 -15.06 1.69
C ASN A 235 0.06 -13.66 2.23
N ALA A 236 1.06 -12.94 2.74
CA ALA A 236 0.89 -11.52 3.12
C ALA A 236 0.92 -10.56 1.92
N PHE A 237 1.22 -11.08 0.71
CA PHE A 237 1.46 -10.31 -0.51
C PHE A 237 2.56 -9.26 -0.32
N ILE A 238 3.59 -9.64 0.44
CA ILE A 238 4.83 -8.90 0.65
C ILE A 238 5.93 -9.95 0.55
N ASP A 239 6.78 -9.84 -0.47
CA ASP A 239 7.79 -10.86 -0.74
C ASP A 239 9.19 -10.27 -0.82
N ASP A 240 10.13 -10.98 -0.21
CA ASP A 240 11.56 -10.77 -0.40
C ASP A 240 11.99 -11.36 -1.75
N CYS A 241 12.26 -10.47 -2.71
CA CYS A 241 12.64 -10.78 -4.08
C CYS A 241 14.13 -10.54 -4.35
N GLU A 242 14.97 -10.35 -3.32
CA GLU A 242 16.38 -10.00 -3.51
C GLU A 242 17.15 -11.08 -4.30
N ALA A 243 16.99 -12.34 -3.92
CA ALA A 243 17.65 -13.45 -4.60
C ALA A 243 17.22 -13.57 -6.07
N VAL A 244 15.93 -13.35 -6.33
CA VAL A 244 15.35 -13.38 -7.67
C VAL A 244 15.90 -12.23 -8.54
N ALA A 245 15.95 -11.02 -8.00
CA ALA A 245 16.51 -9.87 -8.69
C ALA A 245 18.00 -10.10 -9.04
N ARG A 246 18.80 -10.56 -8.07
CA ARG A 246 20.22 -10.87 -8.27
C ARG A 246 20.44 -11.97 -9.33
N GLN A 247 19.62 -13.02 -9.31
CA GLN A 247 19.69 -14.08 -10.32
C GLN A 247 19.41 -13.54 -11.73
N ARG A 248 18.37 -12.69 -11.87
CA ARG A 248 18.02 -12.04 -13.13
C ARG A 248 19.13 -11.08 -13.59
N GLN A 249 19.69 -10.30 -12.68
CA GLN A 249 20.78 -9.38 -12.94
C GLN A 249 22.03 -10.10 -13.46
N ALA A 250 22.40 -11.23 -12.85
CA ALA A 250 23.52 -12.05 -13.31
C ALA A 250 23.25 -12.61 -14.71
N ARG A 251 22.05 -13.15 -14.94
CA ARG A 251 21.64 -13.71 -16.24
C ARG A 251 21.62 -12.66 -17.36
N ASP A 252 21.13 -11.47 -17.07
CA ASP A 252 20.99 -10.37 -18.03
C ASP A 252 22.22 -9.44 -18.07
N GLN A 253 23.31 -9.80 -17.36
CA GLN A 253 24.59 -9.08 -17.32
C GLN A 253 24.45 -7.61 -16.87
N CYS A 254 23.65 -7.40 -15.81
CA CYS A 254 23.39 -6.07 -15.26
C CYS A 254 24.50 -5.55 -14.34
N ILE A 255 25.33 -6.43 -13.78
CA ILE A 255 26.39 -6.06 -12.84
C ILE A 255 27.67 -5.82 -13.63
N CYS A 256 28.14 -4.58 -13.64
CA CYS A 256 29.32 -4.18 -14.39
C CYS A 256 30.60 -4.35 -13.58
N PRO A 257 31.69 -4.86 -14.17
CA PRO A 257 32.97 -4.94 -13.48
C PRO A 257 33.47 -3.54 -13.13
N PRO A 258 34.17 -3.36 -11.98
CA PRO A 258 34.70 -2.07 -11.58
C PRO A 258 35.71 -1.53 -12.60
N ALA A 259 35.74 -0.21 -12.77
CA ALA A 259 36.46 0.50 -13.84
C ALA A 259 37.97 0.20 -13.93
N ALA A 260 38.60 -0.36 -12.89
CA ALA A 260 40.01 -0.73 -12.89
C ALA A 260 40.35 -1.97 -13.74
N ALA A 261 39.37 -2.81 -14.11
CA ALA A 261 39.59 -3.97 -14.99
C ALA A 261 39.58 -3.61 -16.49
N ALA A 262 39.24 -2.37 -16.85
CA ALA A 262 39.29 -1.89 -18.24
C ALA A 262 40.70 -1.46 -18.69
N GLY A 263 41.68 -1.53 -17.80
CA GLY A 263 43.08 -1.16 -18.03
C GLY A 263 44.01 -2.33 -18.34
N ALA A 264 43.65 -3.21 -19.27
CA ALA A 264 44.61 -4.10 -19.95
C ALA A 264 44.00 -4.72 -21.22
N ALA A 265 44.37 -4.15 -22.37
CA ALA A 265 44.45 -4.80 -23.68
C ALA A 265 43.24 -5.60 -24.21
N ALA A 266 42.38 -4.94 -24.99
CA ALA A 266 41.97 -5.46 -26.30
C ALA A 266 41.46 -4.32 -27.19
N ALA A 267 42.08 -4.12 -28.34
CA ALA A 267 41.50 -3.37 -29.45
C ALA A 267 40.30 -4.17 -29.98
N GLY A 268 39.14 -3.95 -29.37
CA GLY A 268 37.82 -4.48 -29.69
C GLY A 268 36.84 -3.73 -28.80
N ALA A 269 35.72 -3.25 -29.36
CA ALA A 269 34.78 -2.37 -28.65
C ALA A 269 34.52 -2.86 -27.22
N ALA A 270 34.91 -2.06 -26.21
CA ALA A 270 34.66 -2.40 -24.81
C ALA A 270 33.18 -2.74 -24.65
N ALA A 271 32.87 -3.91 -24.12
CA ALA A 271 31.49 -4.38 -23.99
C ALA A 271 30.71 -3.38 -23.13
N VAL A 272 29.69 -2.74 -23.73
CA VAL A 272 28.79 -1.82 -23.02
C VAL A 272 28.05 -2.61 -21.96
N CYS A 273 28.22 -2.22 -20.70
CA CYS A 273 27.52 -2.84 -19.57
C CYS A 273 26.61 -1.79 -18.88
N PRO A 274 25.34 -2.13 -18.63
CA PRO A 274 24.65 -3.33 -19.10
C PRO A 274 24.52 -3.36 -20.63
N PRO A 275 24.33 -4.55 -21.26
CA PRO A 275 24.14 -4.66 -22.70
C PRO A 275 23.04 -3.71 -23.18
N ALA A 276 23.21 -3.08 -24.34
CA ALA A 276 22.28 -2.04 -24.84
C ALA A 276 20.81 -2.49 -24.84
N GLY A 277 20.52 -3.73 -25.24
CA GLY A 277 19.17 -4.33 -25.22
C GLY A 277 18.65 -4.75 -23.83
N LYS A 278 19.43 -4.56 -22.77
CA LYS A 278 19.12 -4.97 -21.39
C LYS A 278 19.07 -3.80 -20.41
N GLN A 279 19.42 -2.59 -20.84
CA GLN A 279 19.44 -1.40 -19.98
C GLN A 279 18.14 -1.19 -19.18
N ALA A 280 16.98 -1.29 -19.84
CA ALA A 280 15.68 -1.12 -19.18
C ALA A 280 15.44 -2.20 -18.11
N VAL A 281 15.65 -3.48 -18.44
CA VAL A 281 15.49 -4.58 -17.48
C VAL A 281 16.47 -4.45 -16.31
N CYS A 282 17.72 -4.06 -16.59
CA CYS A 282 18.72 -3.86 -15.56
C CYS A 282 18.44 -2.67 -14.65
N LYS A 283 17.78 -1.62 -15.16
CA LYS A 283 17.25 -0.51 -14.35
C LYS A 283 16.11 -1.01 -13.47
N ASP A 284 15.11 -1.65 -14.07
CA ASP A 284 13.93 -2.18 -13.38
C ASP A 284 14.29 -3.11 -12.22
N LEU A 285 15.32 -3.96 -12.40
CA LEU A 285 15.78 -4.89 -11.36
C LEU A 285 16.40 -4.22 -10.12
N GLN A 286 16.71 -2.94 -10.17
CA GLN A 286 17.18 -2.18 -9.01
C GLN A 286 16.03 -1.83 -8.06
N ASP A 287 14.78 -1.91 -8.51
CA ASP A 287 13.58 -1.58 -7.73
C ASP A 287 13.15 -2.74 -6.80
N VAL A 288 14.10 -3.58 -6.38
CA VAL A 288 13.83 -4.62 -5.37
C VAL A 288 13.47 -4.01 -4.02
N ASP A 289 13.94 -2.80 -3.74
CA ASP A 289 13.41 -1.92 -2.70
C ASP A 289 12.32 -1.03 -3.31
N LEU A 290 11.12 -1.58 -3.48
CA LEU A 290 10.04 -0.93 -4.21
C LEU A 290 9.52 0.33 -3.50
N ALA A 291 9.37 0.29 -2.18
CA ALA A 291 9.01 1.47 -1.40
C ALA A 291 10.04 2.59 -1.58
N GLY A 292 11.34 2.25 -1.55
CA GLY A 292 12.42 3.18 -1.85
C GLY A 292 12.40 3.70 -3.28
N ALA A 293 12.07 2.87 -4.27
CA ALA A 293 11.94 3.31 -5.67
C ALA A 293 10.79 4.34 -5.83
N ILE A 294 9.63 4.06 -5.22
CA ILE A 294 8.48 4.97 -5.20
C ILE A 294 8.86 6.30 -4.53
N LEU A 295 9.41 6.27 -3.32
CA LEU A 295 9.74 7.49 -2.57
C LEU A 295 10.83 8.32 -3.24
N ARG A 296 11.85 7.68 -3.83
CA ARG A 296 12.90 8.37 -4.59
C ARG A 296 12.36 9.04 -5.84
N ARG A 297 11.43 8.40 -6.56
CA ARG A 297 10.75 8.99 -7.72
C ARG A 297 9.91 10.20 -7.29
N ILE A 298 9.13 10.07 -6.22
CA ILE A 298 8.20 11.12 -5.79
C ILE A 298 8.90 12.33 -5.19
N TYR A 299 9.83 12.11 -4.25
CA TYR A 299 10.47 13.21 -3.53
C TYR A 299 11.76 13.69 -4.21
N GLY A 300 12.34 12.89 -5.11
CA GLY A 300 13.65 13.13 -5.70
C GLY A 300 14.79 12.66 -4.80
N VAL A 301 15.81 12.04 -5.41
CA VAL A 301 16.97 11.48 -4.68
C VAL A 301 17.73 12.56 -3.91
N GLU A 302 17.82 13.78 -4.45
CA GLU A 302 18.51 14.91 -3.82
C GLU A 302 17.78 15.47 -2.60
N ALA A 303 16.46 15.29 -2.51
CA ALA A 303 15.65 15.80 -1.40
C ALA A 303 15.60 14.83 -0.21
N LEU A 304 15.99 13.56 -0.41
CA LEU A 304 16.08 12.55 0.63
C LEU A 304 17.42 12.69 1.37
N LYS A 305 17.36 12.84 2.69
CA LYS A 305 18.50 13.07 3.59
C LYS A 305 19.36 11.83 3.79
N GLY A 306 18.79 10.63 3.64
CA GLY A 306 19.47 9.38 3.87
C GLY A 306 18.78 8.17 3.24
N GLY A 307 19.47 7.03 3.28
CA GLY A 307 18.91 5.73 2.87
C GLY A 307 17.99 5.13 3.94
N ARG A 308 17.92 3.80 4.01
CA ARG A 308 17.06 3.09 4.98
C ARG A 308 17.67 3.05 6.38
N MET A 309 16.84 3.24 7.40
CA MET A 309 17.16 3.00 8.81
C MET A 309 16.24 1.92 9.38
N ALA A 310 16.77 1.02 10.23
CA ALA A 310 15.95 0.00 10.87
C ALA A 310 14.89 0.63 11.78
N VAL A 311 13.68 0.08 11.75
CA VAL A 311 12.52 0.54 12.53
C VAL A 311 11.95 -0.63 13.30
N ALA A 312 11.69 -0.46 14.60
CA ALA A 312 11.02 -1.49 15.37
C ALA A 312 9.52 -1.54 15.06
N GLU A 313 8.94 -2.73 15.00
CA GLU A 313 7.51 -2.91 14.68
C GLU A 313 6.57 -2.13 15.62
N SER A 314 6.97 -1.97 16.89
CA SER A 314 6.23 -1.22 17.91
C SER A 314 6.17 0.29 17.66
N GLU A 315 6.98 0.82 16.74
CA GLU A 315 6.97 2.24 16.37
C GLU A 315 5.83 2.59 15.41
N VAL A 316 5.17 1.59 14.80
CA VAL A 316 3.94 1.78 14.04
C VAL A 316 2.76 1.85 15.01
N LYS A 317 2.14 3.02 15.11
CA LYS A 317 1.06 3.31 16.08
C LYS A 317 -0.31 3.12 15.45
N ALA A 318 -1.24 2.55 16.20
CA ALA A 318 -2.64 2.45 15.79
C ALA A 318 -3.43 3.72 16.17
N PHE A 319 -4.48 4.04 15.41
CA PHE A 319 -5.48 5.08 15.73
C PHE A 319 -6.90 4.63 15.37
N ASP A 320 -7.91 5.12 16.08
CA ASP A 320 -9.34 4.83 15.83
C ASP A 320 -9.84 5.61 14.62
N GLN A 321 -10.02 4.96 13.46
CA GLN A 321 -10.53 5.61 12.25
C GLN A 321 -11.96 6.12 12.45
N ARG A 322 -12.72 5.62 13.42
CA ARG A 322 -14.04 6.19 13.75
C ARG A 322 -13.93 7.65 14.16
N SER A 323 -12.84 8.06 14.83
CA SER A 323 -12.63 9.45 15.22
C SER A 323 -12.51 10.37 14.01
N VAL A 324 -12.00 9.85 12.89
CA VAL A 324 -11.93 10.55 11.61
C VAL A 324 -13.33 10.76 11.04
N PHE A 325 -14.16 9.71 11.01
CA PHE A 325 -15.55 9.80 10.56
C PHE A 325 -16.38 10.76 11.43
N SER A 326 -16.10 10.86 12.73
CA SER A 326 -16.78 11.80 13.63
C SER A 326 -16.55 13.26 13.26
N LYS A 327 -15.54 13.59 12.44
CA LYS A 327 -15.29 14.97 11.98
C LYS A 327 -16.26 15.42 10.89
N PHE A 328 -16.91 14.49 10.18
CA PHE A 328 -17.77 14.81 9.03
C PHE A 328 -19.09 14.02 8.97
N SER A 329 -19.43 13.26 10.01
CA SER A 329 -20.70 12.53 10.08
C SER A 329 -21.21 12.40 11.52
N ASP A 330 -22.52 12.60 11.68
CA ASP A 330 -23.23 12.40 12.96
C ASP A 330 -23.47 10.92 13.33
N ILE A 331 -23.23 10.00 12.37
CA ILE A 331 -23.37 8.54 12.54
C ILE A 331 -22.05 7.83 12.18
N PRO A 332 -20.93 8.16 12.86
CA PRO A 332 -19.59 7.78 12.42
C PRO A 332 -19.37 6.27 12.40
N TYR A 333 -20.00 5.53 13.32
CA TYR A 333 -19.95 4.07 13.33
C TYR A 333 -20.57 3.49 12.06
N THR A 334 -21.80 3.91 11.73
CA THR A 334 -22.52 3.42 10.56
C THR A 334 -21.80 3.79 9.25
N GLU A 335 -21.24 5.00 9.15
CA GLU A 335 -20.50 5.36 7.93
C GLU A 335 -19.19 4.63 7.77
N LEU A 336 -18.43 4.43 8.84
CA LEU A 336 -17.23 3.61 8.80
C LEU A 336 -17.56 2.20 8.30
N GLN A 337 -18.66 1.62 8.80
CA GLN A 337 -19.13 0.30 8.36
C GLN A 337 -19.56 0.30 6.89
N ASN A 338 -20.35 1.30 6.47
CA ASN A 338 -20.82 1.45 5.09
C ASN A 338 -19.68 1.78 4.09
N ALA A 339 -18.59 2.37 4.57
CA ALA A 339 -17.38 2.62 3.81
C ALA A 339 -16.46 1.39 3.77
N SER A 340 -16.80 0.28 4.45
CA SER A 340 -15.93 -0.89 4.60
C SER A 340 -14.56 -0.55 5.22
N MET A 341 -14.47 0.55 5.96
CA MET A 341 -13.25 0.97 6.65
C MET A 341 -13.08 0.15 7.93
N ALA A 342 -11.84 -0.18 8.27
CA ALA A 342 -11.51 -0.84 9.53
C ALA A 342 -11.74 0.09 10.73
N ARG A 343 -11.84 -0.45 11.94
CA ARG A 343 -11.85 0.39 13.15
C ARG A 343 -10.49 1.06 13.37
N GLU A 344 -9.40 0.33 13.18
CA GLU A 344 -8.04 0.80 13.44
C GLU A 344 -7.32 1.11 12.12
N GLY A 345 -6.68 2.27 12.06
CA GLY A 345 -5.69 2.65 11.05
C GLY A 345 -4.31 2.72 11.69
N TYR A 346 -3.24 2.86 10.90
CA TYR A 346 -1.88 2.90 11.44
C TYR A 346 -1.10 4.10 10.92
N VAL A 347 -0.13 4.56 11.72
CA VAL A 347 0.76 5.66 11.36
C VAL A 347 2.15 5.40 11.89
N PHE A 348 3.15 5.68 11.07
CA PHE A 348 4.55 5.75 11.46
C PHE A 348 4.98 7.22 11.48
N ILE A 349 5.50 7.67 12.62
CA ILE A 349 5.94 9.05 12.84
C ILE A 349 7.43 8.99 13.21
N PRO A 350 8.34 9.43 12.34
CA PRO A 350 9.76 9.54 12.69
C PRO A 350 9.94 10.39 13.95
N LYS A 351 10.91 10.04 14.80
CA LYS A 351 11.21 10.81 16.03
C LYS A 351 11.51 12.29 15.76
N SER A 352 12.09 12.60 14.61
CA SER A 352 12.32 13.97 14.17
C SER A 352 11.01 14.73 13.94
N CYS A 353 9.92 14.08 13.54
CA CYS A 353 8.64 14.74 13.26
C CYS A 353 7.81 15.09 14.50
N THR A 354 8.31 14.80 15.70
CA THR A 354 7.66 15.18 16.97
C THR A 354 8.27 16.41 17.62
N ASP A 355 9.29 17.04 17.00
CA ASP A 355 10.01 18.19 17.55
C ASP A 355 9.43 19.56 17.13
N GLY A 356 8.32 19.57 16.37
CA GLY A 356 7.71 20.79 15.84
C GLY A 356 8.10 21.13 14.40
N ARG A 357 9.04 20.41 13.78
CA ARG A 357 9.46 20.68 12.39
C ARG A 357 8.39 20.29 11.37
N LYS A 358 8.48 20.90 10.18
CA LYS A 358 7.71 20.48 9.01
C LYS A 358 8.23 19.14 8.49
N CYS A 359 7.34 18.16 8.37
CA CYS A 359 7.59 16.85 7.81
C CYS A 359 6.78 16.60 6.54
N ARG A 360 7.26 15.67 5.73
CA ARG A 360 6.54 15.19 4.54
C ARG A 360 5.48 14.18 4.97
N LEU A 361 4.46 13.97 4.14
CA LEU A 361 3.44 12.96 4.36
C LEU A 361 3.35 12.01 3.17
N HIS A 362 3.38 10.71 3.46
CA HIS A 362 3.06 9.66 2.50
C HIS A 362 1.86 8.85 2.98
N VAL A 363 0.86 8.65 2.12
CA VAL A 363 -0.25 7.72 2.39
C VAL A 363 0.01 6.42 1.65
N ALA A 364 0.10 5.30 2.36
CA ALA A 364 0.35 3.99 1.76
C ALA A 364 -0.88 3.07 1.88
N PHE A 365 -1.49 2.76 0.73
CA PHE A 365 -2.68 1.94 0.63
C PHE A 365 -2.34 0.47 0.38
N HIS A 366 -2.70 -0.38 1.34
CA HIS A 366 -2.57 -1.83 1.22
C HIS A 366 -3.51 -2.42 0.13
N GLY A 367 -3.22 -3.64 -0.33
CA GLY A 367 -4.06 -4.38 -1.27
C GLY A 367 -5.21 -5.16 -0.63
N CYS A 368 -5.99 -5.86 -1.44
CA CYS A 368 -6.95 -6.85 -0.95
C CYS A 368 -6.24 -7.88 -0.06
N LEU A 369 -6.90 -8.36 0.99
CA LEU A 369 -6.34 -9.32 1.95
C LEU A 369 -5.13 -8.84 2.77
N GLN A 370 -4.78 -7.55 2.70
CA GLN A 370 -3.65 -6.93 3.42
C GLN A 370 -4.11 -5.85 4.41
N GLY A 371 -5.38 -5.85 4.83
CA GLY A 371 -5.90 -4.84 5.77
C GLY A 371 -6.85 -5.38 6.83
N GLY A 372 -6.97 -4.64 7.92
CA GLY A 372 -7.90 -4.96 8.99
C GLY A 372 -7.74 -6.40 9.51
N LEU A 373 -8.80 -7.21 9.37
CA LEU A 373 -8.82 -8.58 9.89
C LEU A 373 -8.15 -9.63 8.97
N THR A 374 -7.89 -9.30 7.70
CA THR A 374 -7.28 -10.24 6.74
C THR A 374 -5.76 -10.23 6.80
N ASP A 375 -5.18 -9.20 7.41
CA ASP A 375 -3.75 -9.02 7.58
C ASP A 375 -3.19 -9.68 8.86
N ARG A 376 -3.79 -10.78 9.33
CA ARG A 376 -3.37 -11.50 10.54
C ARG A 376 -2.71 -12.83 10.20
N ARG A 377 -1.59 -13.15 10.85
CA ARG A 377 -0.90 -14.44 10.70
C ARG A 377 -0.64 -15.04 12.08
N SER A 378 -0.52 -16.37 12.14
CA SER A 378 -0.26 -17.07 13.40
C SER A 378 0.99 -16.52 14.07
N GLY A 379 0.90 -16.15 15.35
CA GLY A 379 2.01 -15.60 16.12
C GLY A 379 2.33 -14.13 15.86
N GLN A 380 1.55 -13.43 15.03
CA GLN A 380 1.80 -12.04 14.65
C GLN A 380 0.57 -11.18 14.91
N SER A 381 0.77 -10.01 15.53
CA SER A 381 -0.25 -8.96 15.53
C SER A 381 -0.48 -8.51 14.08
N GLY A 382 -1.66 -7.97 13.75
CA GLY A 382 -2.02 -7.61 12.37
C GLY A 382 -1.12 -6.55 11.73
N ASN A 383 -1.62 -5.81 10.74
CA ASN A 383 -0.95 -4.63 10.17
C ASN A 383 0.46 -4.88 9.58
N LEU A 384 0.65 -6.06 9.02
CA LEU A 384 1.86 -6.53 8.35
C LEU A 384 2.23 -5.61 7.19
N PHE A 385 1.27 -5.12 6.40
CA PHE A 385 1.57 -4.14 5.35
C PHE A 385 2.16 -2.85 5.93
N ALA A 386 1.54 -2.31 6.98
CA ALA A 386 2.01 -1.08 7.62
C ALA A 386 3.40 -1.25 8.27
N LYS A 387 3.77 -2.46 8.71
CA LYS A 387 5.08 -2.76 9.29
C LYS A 387 6.14 -3.07 8.24
N PHE A 388 5.79 -3.79 7.18
CA PHE A 388 6.75 -4.55 6.38
C PHE A 388 6.74 -4.25 4.88
N ALA A 389 5.93 -3.30 4.41
CA ALA A 389 5.96 -2.87 3.01
C ALA A 389 7.22 -2.05 2.63
N GLY A 390 8.07 -1.70 3.60
CA GLY A 390 9.39 -1.08 3.38
C GLY A 390 9.43 0.46 3.43
N TYR A 391 8.28 1.12 3.68
CA TYR A 391 8.21 2.58 3.71
C TYR A 391 8.80 3.19 5.00
N ASN A 392 8.63 2.53 6.15
CA ASN A 392 9.00 3.07 7.46
C ASN A 392 10.51 3.34 7.56
N GLU A 393 11.30 2.46 6.99
CA GLU A 393 12.75 2.52 7.03
C GLU A 393 13.30 3.72 6.26
N TRP A 394 12.66 4.06 5.13
CA TRP A 394 12.94 5.29 4.41
C TRP A 394 12.40 6.50 5.14
N ALA A 395 11.18 6.42 5.65
CA ALA A 395 10.52 7.49 6.37
C ALA A 395 11.33 7.96 7.59
N GLN A 396 11.88 7.01 8.36
CA GLN A 396 12.70 7.25 9.53
C GLN A 396 13.93 8.13 9.24
N ALA A 397 14.54 7.95 8.06
CA ALA A 397 15.73 8.68 7.66
C ALA A 397 15.43 10.01 6.96
N ASN A 398 14.17 10.27 6.58
CA ASN A 398 13.82 11.32 5.63
C ASN A 398 12.71 12.26 6.08
N ASP A 399 12.35 12.25 7.36
CA ASP A 399 11.30 13.09 7.95
C ASP A 399 9.96 12.96 7.21
N ILE A 400 9.59 11.71 6.88
CA ILE A 400 8.34 11.38 6.22
C ILE A 400 7.43 10.71 7.25
N VAL A 401 6.27 11.30 7.53
CA VAL A 401 5.20 10.59 8.25
C VAL A 401 4.51 9.68 7.25
N VAL A 402 4.28 8.42 7.62
CA VAL A 402 3.56 7.47 6.77
C VAL A 402 2.26 7.10 7.45
N VAL A 403 1.12 7.36 6.79
CA VAL A 403 -0.18 6.91 7.27
C VAL A 403 -0.66 5.75 6.42
N TYR A 404 -1.19 4.73 7.09
CA TYR A 404 -1.72 3.50 6.53
C TYR A 404 -3.21 3.40 6.90
N PRO A 405 -4.10 4.09 6.17
CA PRO A 405 -5.53 3.86 6.25
C PRO A 405 -5.84 2.37 6.06
N GLN A 406 -6.90 1.88 6.69
CA GLN A 406 -7.26 0.47 6.67
C GLN A 406 -8.70 0.27 6.25
N VAL A 407 -8.91 -0.66 5.31
CA VAL A 407 -10.24 -1.22 5.00
C VAL A 407 -10.36 -2.62 5.59
N GLN A 408 -11.58 -3.14 5.67
CA GLN A 408 -11.85 -4.47 6.22
C GLN A 408 -12.91 -5.21 5.42
N VAL A 409 -13.02 -6.51 5.69
CA VAL A 409 -14.02 -7.38 5.08
C VAL A 409 -15.45 -6.95 5.42
N ARG A 410 -16.31 -7.00 4.41
CA ARG A 410 -17.77 -6.88 4.54
C ARG A 410 -18.45 -7.95 3.69
N ASN A 411 -19.27 -8.77 4.33
CA ASN A 411 -19.99 -9.87 3.68
C ASN A 411 -21.45 -9.50 3.41
N GLY A 412 -21.69 -8.29 2.92
CA GLY A 412 -23.02 -7.88 2.46
C GLY A 412 -23.48 -8.68 1.23
N THR A 413 -24.68 -8.39 0.76
CA THR A 413 -25.25 -8.95 -0.48
C THR A 413 -25.54 -7.83 -1.48
N LEU A 414 -25.88 -8.17 -2.73
CA LEU A 414 -26.34 -7.15 -3.70
C LEU A 414 -27.59 -6.40 -3.19
N ALA A 415 -28.42 -7.05 -2.36
CA ALA A 415 -29.59 -6.44 -1.72
C ALA A 415 -29.26 -5.71 -0.41
N SER A 416 -28.09 -5.97 0.19
CA SER A 416 -27.63 -5.37 1.44
C SER A 416 -26.11 -5.14 1.40
N PRO A 417 -25.65 -4.15 0.62
CA PRO A 417 -24.23 -3.81 0.50
C PRO A 417 -23.68 -3.24 1.82
N PRO A 418 -22.35 -3.17 2.03
CA PRO A 418 -21.26 -3.42 1.07
C PRO A 418 -20.88 -4.91 0.90
N VAL A 419 -20.63 -5.32 -0.35
CA VAL A 419 -20.07 -6.63 -0.73
C VAL A 419 -18.56 -6.48 -0.95
N ASN A 420 -17.74 -6.76 0.06
CA ASN A 420 -16.27 -6.71 0.00
C ASN A 420 -15.65 -7.88 0.80
N PRO A 421 -15.75 -9.12 0.33
CA PRO A 421 -15.32 -10.31 1.09
C PRO A 421 -13.80 -10.36 1.29
N GLN A 422 -13.03 -9.66 0.46
CA GLN A 422 -11.56 -9.67 0.50
C GLN A 422 -10.95 -8.45 1.21
N GLY A 423 -11.76 -7.50 1.67
CA GLY A 423 -11.25 -6.30 2.32
C GLY A 423 -10.41 -5.43 1.37
N CYS A 424 -10.82 -5.30 0.11
CA CYS A 424 -10.21 -4.41 -0.88
C CYS A 424 -10.64 -2.96 -0.65
N TRP A 425 -9.89 -1.98 -1.16
CA TRP A 425 -10.38 -0.59 -1.28
C TRP A 425 -11.54 -0.48 -2.26
N ASP A 426 -12.32 0.60 -2.22
CA ASP A 426 -13.44 0.80 -3.14
C ASP A 426 -12.92 1.30 -4.50
N TRP A 427 -12.86 0.34 -5.43
CA TRP A 427 -12.51 0.57 -6.83
C TRP A 427 -13.59 0.03 -7.79
N TRP A 428 -14.73 -0.44 -7.27
CA TRP A 428 -15.87 -0.91 -8.07
C TRP A 428 -17.21 -0.24 -7.80
N GLY A 429 -17.34 0.57 -6.75
CA GLY A 429 -18.46 1.48 -6.58
C GLY A 429 -19.77 0.81 -6.19
N GLN A 430 -20.63 0.50 -7.18
CA GLN A 430 -21.98 0.00 -6.87
C GLN A 430 -21.90 -1.32 -6.09
N TYR A 431 -22.75 -1.45 -5.08
CA TYR A 431 -22.73 -2.54 -4.10
C TYR A 431 -21.49 -2.57 -3.19
N TYR A 432 -20.60 -1.59 -3.32
CA TYR A 432 -19.59 -1.24 -2.32
C TYR A 432 -20.04 0.00 -1.55
N THR A 433 -19.70 1.22 -2.00
CA THR A 433 -20.15 2.45 -1.35
C THR A 433 -21.22 3.18 -2.16
N HIS A 434 -20.89 3.66 -3.37
CA HIS A 434 -21.80 4.31 -4.33
C HIS A 434 -21.10 4.53 -5.69
N ALA A 435 -21.83 5.06 -6.67
CA ALA A 435 -21.30 5.30 -8.03
C ALA A 435 -20.23 6.43 -8.14
N GLY A 436 -20.09 7.27 -7.11
CA GLY A 436 -19.11 8.36 -7.07
C GLY A 436 -17.88 8.05 -6.20
N TYR A 437 -17.58 6.77 -6.01
CA TYR A 437 -16.49 6.27 -5.14
C TYR A 437 -15.10 6.82 -5.48
N HIS A 438 -14.89 7.21 -6.73
CA HIS A 438 -13.66 7.76 -7.30
C HIS A 438 -13.53 9.28 -7.16
N THR A 439 -14.55 9.97 -6.63
CA THR A 439 -14.58 11.45 -6.48
C THR A 439 -14.24 11.89 -5.07
N GLN A 440 -14.09 13.20 -4.84
CA GLN A 440 -13.89 13.79 -3.49
C GLN A 440 -15.05 13.46 -2.53
N ALA A 441 -16.23 13.11 -3.04
CA ALA A 441 -17.36 12.68 -2.22
C ALA A 441 -17.33 11.19 -1.85
N GLY A 442 -16.42 10.40 -2.45
CA GLY A 442 -16.25 8.98 -2.19
C GLY A 442 -15.99 8.71 -0.71
N LYS A 443 -16.70 7.77 -0.09
CA LYS A 443 -16.64 7.57 1.39
C LYS A 443 -15.22 7.31 1.91
N GLN A 444 -14.45 6.49 1.21
CA GLN A 444 -13.07 6.19 1.56
C GLN A 444 -12.12 7.35 1.24
N ILE A 445 -12.31 8.02 0.09
CA ILE A 445 -11.55 9.22 -0.30
C ILE A 445 -11.73 10.32 0.75
N ARG A 446 -12.97 10.62 1.18
CA ARG A 446 -13.28 11.56 2.26
C ARG A 446 -12.60 11.21 3.57
N ALA A 447 -12.63 9.94 3.96
CA ALA A 447 -11.99 9.49 5.19
C ALA A 447 -10.47 9.77 5.15
N VAL A 448 -9.80 9.45 4.05
CA VAL A 448 -8.36 9.69 3.91
C VAL A 448 -8.04 11.17 3.77
N ALA A 449 -8.86 11.95 3.05
CA ALA A 449 -8.73 13.39 2.98
C ALA A 449 -8.82 14.02 4.39
N GLN A 450 -9.75 13.55 5.22
CA GLN A 450 -9.86 14.00 6.60
C GLN A 450 -8.67 13.56 7.48
N MET A 451 -8.09 12.37 7.25
CA MET A 451 -6.85 11.97 7.93
C MET A 451 -5.71 12.93 7.61
N ILE A 452 -5.54 13.29 6.33
CA ILE A 452 -4.54 14.26 5.88
C ILE A 452 -4.80 15.64 6.48
N ASN A 453 -6.04 16.13 6.49
CA ASN A 453 -6.40 17.41 7.12
C ASN A 453 -6.03 17.42 8.61
N THR A 454 -6.27 16.31 9.32
CA THR A 454 -5.91 16.14 10.74
C THR A 454 -4.39 16.22 10.92
N LEU A 455 -3.63 15.47 10.11
CA LEU A 455 -2.16 15.49 10.09
C LEU A 455 -1.58 16.87 9.72
N ALA A 456 -2.27 17.64 8.88
CA ALA A 456 -1.91 19.00 8.51
C ALA A 456 -2.30 20.06 9.57
N GLY A 457 -2.61 19.63 10.81
CA GLY A 457 -2.97 20.50 11.92
C GLY A 457 -4.41 20.96 11.90
N GLY A 458 -5.33 20.13 11.41
CA GLY A 458 -6.77 20.41 11.34
C GLY A 458 -7.17 21.42 10.27
N ARG A 459 -6.27 21.79 9.36
CA ARG A 459 -6.58 22.67 8.23
C ARG A 459 -7.44 21.92 7.22
N GLU A 460 -8.46 22.56 6.68
CA GLU A 460 -9.21 22.06 5.53
C GLU A 460 -8.38 22.22 4.24
N LEU A 461 -7.29 21.44 4.15
CA LEU A 461 -6.42 21.42 2.97
C LEU A 461 -7.11 20.69 1.82
N LEU A 462 -7.63 19.50 2.10
CA LEU A 462 -8.37 18.69 1.15
C LEU A 462 -9.86 18.86 1.37
N PRO A 463 -10.66 19.06 0.31
CA PRO A 463 -12.11 19.14 0.44
C PRO A 463 -12.66 17.81 0.97
N VAL A 464 -13.54 17.91 1.97
CA VAL A 464 -14.32 16.78 2.49
C VAL A 464 -15.80 17.13 2.36
N PRO A 465 -16.39 17.00 1.15
CA PRO A 465 -17.77 17.41 0.90
C PRO A 465 -18.75 16.77 1.88
N ALA A 466 -19.75 17.53 2.32
CA ALA A 466 -20.89 16.96 3.03
C ALA A 466 -21.64 15.96 2.12
N ARG A 467 -22.50 15.13 2.72
CA ARG A 467 -23.28 14.13 1.97
C ARG A 467 -24.28 14.76 1.01
#